data_AF-A0AAJ5QLB2-F1
#
_entry.id   AF-A0AAJ5QLB2-F1
#
_cell.length_a   1.000
_cell.length_b   1.000
_cell.length_c   1.000
_cell.angle_alpha   90.00
_cell.angle_beta   90.00
_cell.angle_gamma   90.00
#
_symmetry.space_group_name_H-M   'P 1'
#
loop_
_entity.id
_entity.type
_entity.pdbx_description
1 polymer ?
#
loop_
_entity_poly.entity_id
_entity_poly.type
_entity_poly.pdbx_seq_one_letter_code
_entity_poly.pdbx_strand_id
1 'polypeptide(L)'
;MNYNLLWYLWFIWSCALVIYILSWSVTLTLMRQYRGLLLAVVVTLIARAAFRRLRFNKGIIMFKRKENNFNASYAETVSAAAVTPPEDDFEESVSAATVVKAAPAAPVNTTTIPETCTITGEVNAQGDVHINGNITGKIIAEKTVFVQKKGRVDGEIYAQRTEISGELKGLCRSREIAINAEGFMDGTIECESLAVHQEGRFYGTSNPWQQDKRESGLSEASVSSAQEFQLHKATLVQQ
;
A
#
# COMPACT_ATOMS: atom_id res chain seq x y z
N MET A 1 -20.94 4.79 56.68
CA MET A 1 -21.90 4.32 55.66
C MET A 1 -22.03 5.41 54.60
N ASN A 2 -21.72 5.11 53.33
CA ASN A 2 -21.60 6.13 52.29
C ASN A 2 -22.93 6.34 51.55
N TYR A 3 -23.76 7.27 52.04
CA TYR A 3 -25.05 7.63 51.46
C TYR A 3 -24.98 8.04 49.97
N ASN A 4 -23.83 8.53 49.52
CA ASN A 4 -23.59 8.94 48.13
C ASN A 4 -23.82 7.79 47.13
N LEU A 5 -23.51 6.54 47.48
CA LEU A 5 -23.69 5.39 46.57
C LEU A 5 -25.17 5.14 46.23
N LEU A 6 -26.06 5.34 47.20
CA LEU A 6 -27.50 5.15 47.03
C LEU A 6 -28.11 6.21 46.09
N TRP A 7 -27.57 7.43 46.11
CA TRP A 7 -28.02 8.51 45.24
C TRP A 7 -27.69 8.25 43.76
N TYR A 8 -26.48 7.73 43.47
CA TYR A 8 -26.12 7.28 42.13
C TYR A 8 -27.02 6.14 41.63
N LEU A 9 -27.35 5.18 42.50
CA LEU A 9 -28.24 4.06 42.14
C LEU A 9 -29.63 4.58 41.74
N TRP A 10 -30.16 5.55 42.47
CA TRP A 10 -31.45 6.19 42.18
C TRP A 10 -31.42 7.00 40.87
N PHE A 11 -30.32 7.71 40.61
CA PHE A 11 -30.13 8.47 39.38
C PHE A 11 -30.01 7.56 38.15
N ILE A 12 -29.34 6.42 38.27
CA ILE A 12 -29.26 5.38 37.22
C ILE A 12 -30.63 4.77 36.93
N TRP A 13 -31.42 4.48 37.96
CA TRP A 13 -32.80 3.99 37.80
C TRP A 13 -33.70 5.03 37.14
N SER A 14 -33.62 6.29 37.56
CA SER A 14 -34.36 7.40 36.93
C SER A 14 -33.97 7.59 35.46
N CYS A 15 -32.67 7.54 35.14
CA CYS A 15 -32.18 7.67 33.77
C CYS A 15 -32.65 6.49 32.89
N ALA A 16 -32.59 5.25 33.39
CA ALA A 16 -33.12 4.08 32.69
C ALA A 16 -34.63 4.18 32.45
N LEU A 17 -35.39 4.68 33.43
CA LEU A 17 -36.84 4.89 33.32
C LEU A 17 -37.19 6.02 32.32
N VAL A 18 -36.41 7.10 32.29
CA VAL A 18 -36.55 8.18 31.30
C VAL A 18 -36.21 7.66 29.88
N ILE A 19 -35.15 6.87 29.73
CA ILE A 19 -34.81 6.21 28.46
C ILE A 19 -35.95 5.27 28.03
N TYR A 20 -36.52 4.48 28.95
CA TYR A 20 -37.65 3.59 28.66
C TYR A 20 -38.90 4.35 28.17
N ILE A 21 -39.24 5.49 28.80
CA ILE A 21 -40.37 6.36 28.39
C ILE A 21 -40.09 7.03 27.04
N LEU A 22 -38.86 7.51 26.81
CA LEU A 22 -38.43 8.07 25.53
C LEU A 22 -38.46 7.00 24.42
N SER A 23 -37.97 5.79 24.68
CA SER A 23 -38.07 4.67 23.75
C SER A 23 -39.52 4.32 23.45
N TRP A 24 -40.40 4.26 24.45
CA TRP A 24 -41.83 3.94 24.27
C TRP A 24 -42.56 4.98 23.40
N SER A 25 -42.35 6.27 23.67
CA SER A 25 -42.93 7.38 22.89
C SER A 25 -42.36 7.46 21.46
N VAL A 26 -41.06 7.20 21.31
CA VAL A 26 -40.42 7.03 19.99
C VAL A 26 -41.02 5.81 19.26
N THR A 27 -41.22 4.67 19.92
CA THR A 27 -41.83 3.43 19.37
C THR A 27 -43.28 3.61 18.91
N LEU A 28 -44.09 4.41 19.61
CA LEU A 28 -45.45 4.77 19.17
C LEU A 28 -45.45 5.67 17.92
N THR A 29 -44.51 6.61 17.84
CA THR A 29 -44.31 7.46 16.65
C THR A 29 -43.78 6.64 15.46
N LEU A 30 -42.88 5.69 15.76
CA LEU A 30 -42.36 4.63 14.88
C LEU A 30 -43.51 3.86 14.20
N MET A 31 -44.36 3.19 14.99
CA MET A 31 -45.41 2.29 14.46
C MET A 31 -46.33 2.96 13.44
N ARG A 32 -46.63 4.26 13.61
CA ARG A 32 -47.51 5.00 12.71
C ARG A 32 -46.82 5.55 11.46
N GLN A 33 -45.49 5.74 11.50
CA GLN A 33 -44.72 6.42 10.44
C GLN A 33 -43.74 5.49 9.68
N TYR A 34 -43.56 4.23 10.08
CA TYR A 34 -42.48 3.36 9.57
C TYR A 34 -42.66 2.71 8.20
N ARG A 35 -43.70 3.08 7.44
CA ARG A 35 -43.67 2.92 5.97
C ARG A 35 -42.78 3.96 5.29
N GLY A 36 -42.62 5.15 5.89
CA GLY A 36 -41.81 6.25 5.34
C GLY A 36 -40.40 6.35 5.91
N LEU A 37 -40.18 6.05 7.19
CA LEU A 37 -38.87 6.30 7.80
C LEU A 37 -37.74 5.42 7.22
N LEU A 38 -38.04 4.17 6.87
CA LEU A 38 -37.04 3.28 6.26
C LEU A 38 -36.55 3.86 4.91
N LEU A 39 -37.46 4.40 4.10
CA LEU A 39 -37.12 5.15 2.88
C LEU A 39 -36.35 6.44 3.20
N ALA A 40 -36.72 7.20 4.22
CA ALA A 40 -35.99 8.42 4.61
C ALA A 40 -34.56 8.14 5.09
N VAL A 41 -34.34 7.06 5.85
CA VAL A 41 -33.00 6.61 6.27
C VAL A 41 -32.19 6.12 5.06
N VAL A 42 -32.79 5.36 4.15
CA VAL A 42 -32.13 4.95 2.90
C VAL A 42 -31.79 6.16 2.02
N VAL A 43 -32.71 7.12 1.83
CA VAL A 43 -32.48 8.35 1.07
C VAL A 43 -31.40 9.21 1.70
N THR A 44 -31.37 9.36 3.04
CA THR A 44 -30.32 10.13 3.72
C THR A 44 -28.97 9.42 3.69
N LEU A 45 -28.92 8.09 3.75
CA LEU A 45 -27.68 7.32 3.56
C LEU A 45 -27.18 7.40 2.10
N ILE A 46 -28.07 7.26 1.11
CA ILE A 46 -27.74 7.44 -0.31
C ILE A 46 -27.28 8.88 -0.56
N ALA A 47 -27.97 9.90 -0.03
CA ALA A 47 -27.56 11.29 -0.14
C ALA A 47 -26.20 11.54 0.54
N ARG A 48 -25.93 10.93 1.71
CA ARG A 48 -24.62 11.03 2.41
C ARG A 48 -23.50 10.24 1.72
N ALA A 49 -23.82 9.18 0.98
CA ALA A 49 -22.87 8.42 0.16
C ALA A 49 -22.59 9.13 -1.17
N ALA A 50 -23.63 9.62 -1.84
CA ALA A 50 -23.54 10.46 -3.02
C ALA A 50 -22.81 11.77 -2.70
N PHE A 51 -23.12 12.46 -1.61
CA PHE A 51 -22.40 13.67 -1.19
C PHE A 51 -20.93 13.39 -0.87
N ARG A 52 -20.59 12.20 -0.33
CA ARG A 52 -19.18 11.77 -0.22
C ARG A 52 -18.56 11.55 -1.61
N ARG A 53 -19.19 10.83 -2.54
CA ARG A 53 -18.70 10.66 -3.92
C ARG A 53 -18.58 11.99 -4.69
N LEU A 54 -19.53 12.93 -4.55
CA LEU A 54 -19.49 14.25 -5.18
C LEU A 54 -18.46 15.19 -4.52
N ARG A 55 -18.24 15.11 -3.20
CA ARG A 55 -17.16 15.84 -2.52
C ARG A 55 -15.78 15.36 -2.99
N PHE A 56 -15.64 14.08 -3.32
CA PHE A 56 -14.42 13.51 -3.90
C PHE A 56 -14.29 13.69 -5.42
N ASN A 57 -15.33 14.19 -6.11
CA ASN A 57 -15.24 14.57 -7.52
C ASN A 57 -15.55 16.07 -7.73
N LYS A 58 -14.75 16.91 -7.08
CA LYS A 58 -14.56 18.32 -7.47
C LYS A 58 -13.14 18.54 -8.00
N GLY A 59 -12.84 17.89 -9.12
CA GLY A 59 -12.01 18.55 -10.12
C GLY A 59 -12.77 19.80 -10.59
N ILE A 60 -12.29 20.98 -10.20
CA ILE A 60 -12.96 22.25 -10.53
C ILE A 60 -12.69 22.56 -12.01
N ILE A 61 -13.65 22.20 -12.87
CA ILE A 61 -13.76 22.83 -14.18
C ILE A 61 -14.21 24.28 -14.01
N MET A 62 -13.29 25.21 -14.24
CA MET A 62 -13.65 26.54 -14.73
C MET A 62 -12.70 26.96 -15.85
N PHE A 63 -13.21 26.88 -17.08
CA PHE A 63 -12.74 27.70 -18.17
C PHE A 63 -12.73 29.17 -17.74
N LYS A 64 -11.58 29.84 -17.77
CA LYS A 64 -11.57 31.28 -17.99
C LYS A 64 -10.33 31.78 -18.75
N ARG A 65 -10.62 32.28 -19.96
CA ARG A 65 -9.93 33.37 -20.66
C ARG A 65 -8.46 33.14 -21.06
N LYS A 66 -8.31 32.73 -22.32
CA LYS A 66 -7.26 33.19 -23.23
C LYS A 66 -7.14 34.72 -23.20
N GLU A 67 -5.96 35.23 -22.89
CA GLU A 67 -5.48 36.55 -23.32
C GLU A 67 -3.95 36.50 -23.34
N ASN A 68 -3.36 36.49 -24.55
CA ASN A 68 -1.93 36.71 -24.75
C ASN A 68 -1.68 38.21 -24.71
N ASN A 69 -0.64 38.64 -23.97
CA ASN A 69 0.25 39.80 -24.18
C ASN A 69 0.86 40.20 -22.81
N PHE A 70 2.07 40.76 -22.69
CA PHE A 70 3.22 40.92 -23.61
C PHE A 70 4.36 41.56 -22.78
N ASN A 71 5.62 41.12 -22.96
CA ASN A 71 6.86 41.77 -22.52
C ASN A 71 7.12 41.95 -20.99
N ALA A 72 8.36 42.05 -20.50
CA ALA A 72 9.72 41.88 -21.04
C ALA A 72 10.58 41.23 -19.91
N SER A 73 11.84 40.78 -20.01
CA SER A 73 12.91 40.70 -21.02
C SER A 73 13.90 39.62 -20.50
N TYR A 74 15.03 39.18 -21.08
CA TYR A 74 15.90 39.54 -22.21
C TYR A 74 16.50 38.20 -22.75
N ALA A 75 17.09 38.06 -23.93
CA ALA A 75 16.98 38.73 -25.23
C ALA A 75 17.77 37.88 -26.24
N GLU A 76 17.18 37.48 -27.38
CA GLU A 76 17.98 37.11 -28.56
C GLU A 76 17.19 37.23 -29.87
N THR A 77 17.48 38.33 -30.57
CA THR A 77 17.33 38.56 -32.01
C THR A 77 18.26 37.61 -32.80
N VAL A 78 18.02 37.15 -34.04
CA VAL A 78 17.04 37.48 -35.09
C VAL A 78 16.92 36.27 -36.05
N SER A 79 15.82 36.17 -36.84
CA SER A 79 15.80 35.77 -38.28
C SER A 79 16.35 34.40 -38.74
N ALA A 80 15.93 33.75 -39.84
CA ALA A 80 14.68 33.61 -40.61
C ALA A 80 14.92 32.49 -41.67
N ALA A 81 13.88 32.05 -42.39
CA ALA A 81 13.87 30.99 -43.43
C ALA A 81 14.18 29.56 -42.93
N ALA A 82 13.35 28.52 -43.08
CA ALA A 82 12.50 28.01 -44.18
C ALA A 82 13.22 26.98 -45.09
N VAL A 83 12.74 25.72 -45.04
CA VAL A 83 12.52 24.76 -46.16
C VAL A 83 13.75 24.48 -47.06
N THR A 84 14.34 23.27 -47.18
CA THR A 84 13.77 21.92 -47.45
C THR A 84 14.88 20.85 -47.29
N PRO A 85 14.59 19.54 -47.13
CA PRO A 85 15.56 18.44 -47.37
C PRO A 85 15.80 18.26 -48.90
N PRO A 86 16.98 17.77 -49.37
CA PRO A 86 17.29 16.33 -49.35
C PRO A 86 18.79 15.91 -49.25
N GLU A 87 18.97 14.61 -48.95
CA GLU A 87 19.91 13.59 -49.48
C GLU A 87 21.43 13.82 -49.74
N ASP A 88 22.17 12.72 -49.49
CA ASP A 88 23.48 12.23 -49.97
C ASP A 88 24.84 12.91 -49.61
N ASP A 89 25.59 12.14 -48.78
CA ASP A 89 26.98 11.67 -48.92
C ASP A 89 28.25 12.58 -48.94
N PHE A 90 29.34 11.95 -48.47
CA PHE A 90 30.78 12.25 -48.58
C PHE A 90 31.50 13.12 -47.51
N GLU A 91 32.02 12.38 -46.51
CA GLU A 91 33.40 12.37 -45.97
C GLU A 91 34.04 13.60 -45.25
N GLU A 92 34.22 13.39 -43.94
CA GLU A 92 35.51 13.39 -43.20
C GLU A 92 36.45 14.62 -43.21
N SER A 93 36.60 15.25 -42.03
CA SER A 93 37.94 15.58 -41.49
C SER A 93 37.94 15.85 -39.97
N VAL A 94 38.37 14.85 -39.20
CA VAL A 94 39.13 14.88 -37.91
C VAL A 94 38.91 16.02 -36.88
N SER A 95 38.51 15.65 -35.65
CA SER A 95 39.42 15.62 -34.46
C SER A 95 38.73 15.50 -33.09
N ALA A 96 39.37 14.74 -32.18
CA ALA A 96 39.31 14.86 -30.70
C ALA A 96 37.97 14.59 -29.95
N ALA A 97 37.57 13.31 -29.97
CA ALA A 97 36.95 12.54 -28.89
C ALA A 97 36.59 13.22 -27.54
N THR A 98 35.32 13.09 -27.14
CA THR A 98 34.93 12.36 -25.91
C THR A 98 33.56 11.71 -26.13
N VAL A 99 33.58 10.51 -26.71
CA VAL A 99 32.39 9.65 -26.77
C VAL A 99 32.18 9.07 -25.38
N VAL A 100 31.06 9.39 -24.73
CA VAL A 100 30.61 8.68 -23.52
C VAL A 100 30.19 7.27 -23.93
N LYS A 101 31.19 6.40 -24.02
CA LYS A 101 31.06 4.97 -24.24
C LYS A 101 30.25 4.38 -23.09
N ALA A 102 28.97 4.10 -23.33
CA ALA A 102 28.18 3.25 -22.47
C ALA A 102 28.92 1.91 -22.33
N ALA A 103 29.49 1.66 -21.15
CA ALA A 103 30.32 0.49 -20.94
C ALA A 103 29.43 -0.78 -20.95
N PRO A 104 29.83 -1.86 -21.64
CA PRO A 104 29.17 -3.15 -21.51
C PRO A 104 29.55 -3.75 -20.15
N ALA A 105 28.83 -3.35 -19.11
CA ALA A 105 29.15 -3.65 -17.73
C ALA A 105 28.60 -5.02 -17.29
N ALA A 106 29.42 -6.06 -17.44
CA ALA A 106 29.32 -7.37 -16.76
C ALA A 106 28.03 -8.21 -16.98
N PRO A 107 28.05 -9.53 -16.68
CA PRO A 107 26.82 -10.29 -16.48
C PRO A 107 26.21 -9.91 -15.13
N VAL A 108 25.58 -8.73 -15.06
CA VAL A 108 24.74 -8.37 -13.92
C VAL A 108 23.43 -9.14 -14.08
N ASN A 109 23.13 -10.02 -13.13
CA ASN A 109 21.85 -10.75 -13.09
C ASN A 109 20.73 -9.79 -12.66
N THR A 110 20.35 -8.90 -13.58
CA THR A 110 19.33 -7.88 -13.40
C THR A 110 18.22 -8.11 -14.42
N THR A 111 17.00 -8.34 -13.94
CA THR A 111 15.83 -8.54 -14.79
C THR A 111 15.02 -7.25 -14.87
N THR A 112 15.05 -6.58 -16.02
CA THR A 112 14.27 -5.35 -16.26
C THR A 112 13.03 -5.68 -17.06
N ILE A 113 11.86 -5.44 -16.47
CA ILE A 113 10.55 -5.58 -17.11
C ILE A 113 10.16 -4.19 -17.64
N PRO A 114 10.07 -3.99 -18.97
CA PRO A 114 9.76 -2.69 -19.57
C PRO A 114 8.29 -2.31 -19.40
N GLU A 115 7.98 -1.04 -19.59
CA GLU A 115 6.63 -0.48 -19.44
C GLU A 115 5.57 -1.07 -20.40
N THR A 116 6.01 -1.63 -21.52
CA THR A 116 5.15 -2.28 -22.52
C THR A 116 4.80 -3.73 -22.17
N CYS A 117 5.42 -4.33 -21.15
CA CYS A 117 5.12 -5.69 -20.72
C CYS A 117 3.96 -5.71 -19.71
N THR A 118 3.00 -6.62 -19.95
CA THR A 118 2.04 -7.07 -18.95
C THR A 118 2.30 -8.53 -18.64
N ILE A 119 2.47 -8.87 -17.36
CA ILE A 119 2.74 -10.25 -16.91
C ILE A 119 1.59 -10.72 -16.04
N THR A 120 1.07 -11.91 -16.33
CA THR A 120 0.00 -12.56 -15.55
C THR A 120 0.46 -13.95 -15.10
N GLY A 121 0.46 -14.21 -13.80
CA GLY A 121 0.88 -15.51 -13.23
C GLY A 121 1.96 -15.39 -12.15
N GLU A 122 2.97 -16.26 -12.21
CA GLU A 122 4.08 -16.30 -11.26
C GLU A 122 5.41 -15.93 -11.94
N VAL A 123 6.17 -15.04 -11.30
CA VAL A 123 7.49 -14.59 -11.74
C VAL A 123 8.50 -15.02 -10.68
N ASN A 124 9.51 -15.78 -11.08
CA ASN A 124 10.62 -16.18 -10.22
C ASN A 124 11.94 -15.60 -10.76
N ALA A 125 12.69 -14.88 -9.93
CA ALA A 125 13.93 -14.23 -10.27
C ALA A 125 15.00 -14.39 -9.18
N GLN A 126 16.18 -14.90 -9.55
CA GLN A 126 17.36 -15.02 -8.68
C GLN A 126 18.16 -13.71 -8.55
N GLY A 127 17.79 -12.71 -9.36
CA GLY A 127 18.50 -11.45 -9.54
C GLY A 127 17.81 -10.26 -8.87
N ASP A 128 18.34 -9.08 -9.16
CA ASP A 128 17.66 -7.82 -8.86
C ASP A 128 16.63 -7.51 -9.97
N VAL A 129 15.42 -7.11 -9.60
CA VAL A 129 14.29 -6.97 -10.54
C VAL A 129 13.83 -5.52 -10.62
N HIS A 130 13.81 -4.94 -11.81
CA HIS A 130 13.28 -3.60 -12.07
C HIS A 130 11.95 -3.69 -12.82
N ILE A 131 10.87 -3.22 -12.19
CA ILE A 131 9.50 -3.32 -12.71
C ILE A 131 9.04 -1.95 -13.21
N ASN A 132 9.00 -1.74 -14.53
CA ASN A 132 8.39 -0.57 -15.16
C ASN A 132 6.99 -0.84 -15.75
N GLY A 133 6.61 -2.11 -15.90
CA GLY A 133 5.35 -2.55 -16.52
C GLY A 133 4.24 -2.92 -15.53
N ASN A 134 3.25 -3.64 -16.03
CA ASN A 134 2.09 -4.11 -15.26
C ASN A 134 2.24 -5.60 -14.90
N ILE A 135 2.08 -5.96 -13.63
CA ILE A 135 2.18 -7.36 -13.18
C ILE A 135 0.94 -7.71 -12.35
N THR A 136 0.32 -8.83 -12.66
CA THR A 136 -0.82 -9.37 -11.91
C THR A 136 -0.53 -10.81 -11.49
N GLY A 137 -0.34 -11.02 -10.18
CA GLY A 137 -0.04 -12.35 -9.62
C GLY A 137 1.11 -12.35 -8.60
N LYS A 138 1.94 -13.39 -8.63
CA LYS A 138 2.98 -13.62 -7.62
C LYS A 138 4.37 -13.28 -8.15
N ILE A 139 5.14 -12.53 -7.38
CA ILE A 139 6.55 -12.20 -7.65
C ILE A 139 7.40 -12.80 -6.54
N ILE A 140 8.35 -13.64 -6.91
CA ILE A 140 9.35 -14.24 -6.03
C ILE A 140 10.72 -13.76 -6.52
N ALA A 141 11.42 -13.00 -5.69
CA ALA A 141 12.76 -12.51 -5.98
C ALA A 141 13.72 -12.88 -4.83
N GLU A 142 14.89 -13.43 -5.14
CA GLU A 142 15.85 -13.79 -4.09
C GLU A 142 16.55 -12.57 -3.47
N LYS A 143 16.63 -11.45 -4.20
CA LYS A 143 17.34 -10.22 -3.81
C LYS A 143 16.41 -9.00 -3.68
N THR A 144 16.61 -8.00 -4.55
CA THR A 144 15.96 -6.70 -4.48
C THR A 144 14.90 -6.55 -5.57
N VAL A 145 13.72 -6.07 -5.20
CA VAL A 145 12.66 -5.69 -6.14
C VAL A 145 12.50 -4.17 -6.14
N PHE A 146 12.74 -3.54 -7.28
CA PHE A 146 12.54 -2.13 -7.51
C PHE A 146 11.28 -1.90 -8.34
N VAL A 147 10.17 -1.53 -7.68
CA VAL A 147 8.95 -1.08 -8.37
C VAL A 147 9.18 0.37 -8.81
N GLN A 148 9.36 0.59 -10.11
CA GLN A 148 9.63 1.92 -10.67
C GLN A 148 8.34 2.75 -10.77
N LYS A 149 8.48 4.05 -11.05
CA LYS A 149 7.36 5.02 -11.09
C LYS A 149 6.18 4.63 -11.99
N LYS A 150 6.45 3.94 -13.10
CA LYS A 150 5.42 3.43 -14.03
C LYS A 150 4.96 2.00 -13.72
N GLY A 151 5.64 1.33 -12.81
CA GLY A 151 5.33 -0.03 -12.39
C GLY A 151 3.99 -0.11 -11.65
N ARG A 152 3.12 -1.00 -12.10
CA ARG A 152 1.90 -1.42 -11.40
C ARG A 152 2.05 -2.89 -11.02
N VAL A 153 1.87 -3.22 -9.75
CA VAL A 153 1.86 -4.60 -9.27
C VAL A 153 0.58 -4.84 -8.48
N ASP A 154 -0.26 -5.77 -8.95
CA ASP A 154 -1.48 -6.22 -8.28
C ASP A 154 -1.31 -7.71 -7.90
N GLY A 155 -0.99 -7.99 -6.63
CA GLY A 155 -0.82 -9.37 -6.13
C GLY A 155 0.09 -9.54 -4.91
N GLU A 156 0.97 -10.55 -4.95
CA GLU A 156 1.86 -10.92 -3.84
C GLU A 156 3.33 -10.75 -4.22
N ILE A 157 4.12 -10.01 -3.42
CA ILE A 157 5.58 -9.90 -3.58
C ILE A 157 6.29 -10.60 -2.42
N TYR A 158 7.26 -11.44 -2.75
CA TYR A 158 8.19 -12.08 -1.83
C TYR A 158 9.62 -11.70 -2.24
N ALA A 159 10.33 -10.93 -1.41
CA ALA A 159 11.71 -10.53 -1.70
C ALA A 159 12.58 -10.42 -0.43
N GLN A 160 13.90 -10.27 -0.58
CA GLN A 160 14.73 -9.88 0.56
C GLN A 160 14.54 -8.39 0.89
N ARG A 161 14.58 -7.55 -0.14
CA ARG A 161 14.44 -6.08 -0.05
C ARG A 161 13.48 -5.58 -1.14
N THR A 162 12.62 -4.61 -0.81
CA THR A 162 11.69 -4.03 -1.79
C THR A 162 11.69 -2.51 -1.71
N GLU A 163 11.87 -1.86 -2.86
CA GLU A 163 11.84 -0.41 -3.01
C GLU A 163 10.66 -0.02 -3.91
N ILE A 164 9.72 0.76 -3.38
CA ILE A 164 8.43 1.06 -4.00
C ILE A 164 8.39 2.53 -4.43
N SER A 165 8.55 2.78 -5.73
CA SER A 165 8.39 4.10 -6.37
C SER A 165 7.14 4.23 -7.24
N GLY A 166 6.43 3.12 -7.50
CA GLY A 166 5.21 3.05 -8.30
C GLY A 166 3.98 2.66 -7.48
N GLU A 167 3.04 1.93 -8.09
CA GLU A 167 1.79 1.50 -7.45
C GLU A 167 1.81 -0.02 -7.16
N LEU A 168 1.71 -0.40 -5.88
CA LEU A 168 1.64 -1.79 -5.42
C LEU A 168 0.32 -2.00 -4.66
N LYS A 169 -0.43 -3.03 -5.04
CA LYS A 169 -1.64 -3.48 -4.36
C LYS A 169 -1.55 -4.96 -3.97
N GLY A 170 -1.88 -5.27 -2.73
CA GLY A 170 -1.95 -6.64 -2.21
C GLY A 170 -1.03 -6.91 -1.04
N LEU A 171 -0.28 -8.02 -1.08
CA LEU A 171 0.60 -8.46 0.00
C LEU A 171 2.06 -8.24 -0.38
N CYS A 172 2.81 -7.49 0.43
CA CYS A 172 4.25 -7.32 0.26
C CYS A 172 4.98 -7.95 1.47
N ARG A 173 5.70 -9.05 1.24
CA ARG A 173 6.44 -9.81 2.25
C ARG A 173 7.95 -9.74 1.94
N SER A 174 8.63 -8.80 2.59
CA SER A 174 10.10 -8.61 2.45
C SER A 174 10.74 -8.22 3.77
N ARG A 175 12.04 -8.49 3.98
CA ARG A 175 12.70 -8.13 5.26
C ARG A 175 12.78 -6.62 5.45
N GLU A 176 13.25 -5.93 4.42
CA GLU A 176 13.35 -4.46 4.39
C GLU A 176 12.48 -3.91 3.26
N ILE A 177 11.61 -2.94 3.58
CA ILE A 177 10.75 -2.25 2.61
C ILE A 177 10.99 -0.75 2.71
N ALA A 178 11.29 -0.13 1.58
CA ALA A 178 11.41 1.32 1.43
C ALA A 178 10.32 1.84 0.47
N ILE A 179 9.45 2.72 0.95
CA ILE A 179 8.45 3.41 0.13
C ILE A 179 9.02 4.78 -0.24
N ASN A 180 9.34 4.99 -1.51
CA ASN A 180 9.90 6.24 -2.04
C ASN A 180 8.81 7.34 -2.17
N ALA A 181 9.24 8.55 -2.50
CA ALA A 181 8.38 9.74 -2.50
C ALA A 181 7.17 9.71 -3.45
N GLU A 182 7.20 8.90 -4.50
CA GLU A 182 6.05 8.70 -5.40
C GLU A 182 5.37 7.33 -5.20
N GLY A 183 5.87 6.52 -4.27
CA GLY A 183 5.37 5.19 -3.96
C GLY A 183 3.96 5.22 -3.36
N PHE A 184 3.09 4.36 -3.90
CA PHE A 184 1.77 4.07 -3.36
C PHE A 184 1.66 2.58 -3.07
N MET A 185 1.44 2.24 -1.81
CA MET A 185 1.21 0.87 -1.34
C MET A 185 -0.18 0.77 -0.71
N ASP A 186 -1.00 -0.16 -1.19
CA ASP A 186 -2.33 -0.46 -0.63
C ASP A 186 -2.47 -1.96 -0.35
N GLY A 187 -2.64 -2.33 0.92
CA GLY A 187 -2.86 -3.70 1.36
C GLY A 187 -2.09 -4.07 2.63
N THR A 188 -1.52 -5.28 2.64
CA THR A 188 -0.81 -5.80 3.82
C THR A 188 0.70 -5.82 3.58
N ILE A 189 1.46 -5.33 4.56
CA ILE A 189 2.92 -5.41 4.58
C ILE A 189 3.33 -6.41 5.66
N GLU A 190 4.24 -7.33 5.34
CA GLU A 190 4.96 -8.18 6.30
C GLU A 190 6.46 -7.91 6.18
N CYS A 191 7.04 -7.24 7.19
CA CYS A 191 8.46 -6.88 7.18
C CYS A 191 9.09 -6.75 8.56
N GLU A 192 10.43 -6.76 8.59
CA GLU A 192 11.26 -6.53 9.78
C GLU A 192 11.58 -5.03 9.93
N SER A 193 11.87 -4.36 8.81
CA SER A 193 12.12 -2.92 8.74
C SER A 193 11.27 -2.25 7.64
N LEU A 194 10.56 -1.19 8.01
CA LEU A 194 9.75 -0.36 7.10
C LEU A 194 10.24 1.09 7.14
N ALA A 195 10.70 1.59 6.00
CA ALA A 195 11.02 3.00 5.78
C ALA A 195 10.01 3.63 4.82
N VAL A 196 9.54 4.84 5.14
CA VAL A 196 8.63 5.62 4.29
C VAL A 196 9.24 7.01 4.09
N HIS A 197 9.54 7.36 2.85
CA HIS A 197 10.06 8.67 2.48
C HIS A 197 8.95 9.73 2.46
N GLN A 198 9.35 11.01 2.50
CA GLN A 198 8.42 12.14 2.33
C GLN A 198 7.63 11.99 1.02
N GLU A 199 6.34 12.33 1.04
CA GLU A 199 5.34 12.08 -0.02
C GLU A 199 4.95 10.61 -0.30
N GLY A 200 5.66 9.63 0.26
CA GLY A 200 5.31 8.20 0.16
C GLY A 200 3.98 7.87 0.87
N ARG A 201 3.12 7.08 0.22
CA ARG A 201 1.77 6.76 0.70
C ARG A 201 1.60 5.28 0.97
N PHE A 202 1.24 4.95 2.21
CA PHE A 202 0.87 3.60 2.65
C PHE A 202 -0.57 3.57 3.17
N TYR A 203 -1.36 2.63 2.67
CA TYR A 203 -2.73 2.34 3.10
C TYR A 203 -2.87 0.85 3.45
N GLY A 204 -3.44 0.55 4.62
CA GLY A 204 -3.69 -0.83 5.06
C GLY A 204 -2.97 -1.18 6.35
N THR A 205 -2.45 -2.41 6.46
CA THR A 205 -1.98 -3.00 7.72
C THR A 205 -0.55 -3.52 7.61
N SER A 206 0.32 -3.11 8.54
CA SER A 206 1.66 -3.68 8.68
C SER A 206 1.70 -4.71 9.80
N ASN A 207 2.20 -5.90 9.48
CA ASN A 207 2.48 -6.99 10.39
C ASN A 207 4.02 -7.14 10.52
N PRO A 208 4.54 -7.46 11.72
CA PRO A 208 5.95 -7.79 11.88
C PRO A 208 6.27 -9.09 11.14
N TRP A 209 7.50 -9.22 10.62
CA TRP A 209 7.97 -10.42 9.95
C TRP A 209 7.90 -11.64 10.88
N GLN A 210 6.89 -12.49 10.68
CA GLN A 210 6.85 -13.80 11.29
C GLN A 210 7.71 -14.74 10.46
N GLN A 211 8.87 -15.10 11.02
CA GLN A 211 9.60 -16.29 10.59
C GLN A 211 8.71 -17.49 10.97
N ASP A 212 8.18 -18.19 9.97
CA ASP A 212 7.38 -19.40 10.16
C ASP A 212 8.19 -20.41 10.99
N LYS A 213 7.93 -20.49 12.30
CA LYS A 213 8.63 -21.37 13.26
C LYS A 213 8.22 -22.84 13.12
N ARG A 214 8.04 -23.29 11.88
CA ARG A 214 7.60 -24.64 11.50
C ARG A 214 8.80 -25.56 11.28
N GLU A 215 9.63 -25.75 12.32
CA GLU A 215 10.52 -26.94 12.43
C GLU A 215 11.27 -27.08 13.77
N SER A 216 11.35 -26.03 14.61
CA SER A 216 11.98 -26.12 15.95
C SER A 216 11.02 -26.51 17.10
N GLY A 217 9.88 -27.13 16.77
CA GLY A 217 8.87 -27.56 17.75
C GLY A 217 8.86 -29.06 18.10
N LEU A 218 9.66 -29.90 17.42
CA LEU A 218 9.59 -31.36 17.57
C LEU A 218 10.61 -31.96 18.56
N SER A 219 11.47 -31.15 19.17
CA SER A 219 12.54 -31.61 20.08
C SER A 219 12.34 -31.28 21.56
N GLU A 220 11.44 -30.36 21.94
CA GLU A 220 11.24 -29.97 23.34
C GLU A 220 10.15 -30.80 24.05
N ALA A 221 9.23 -31.44 23.31
CA ALA A 221 8.13 -32.22 23.89
C ALA A 221 8.55 -33.60 24.45
N SER A 222 9.73 -34.12 24.11
CA SER A 222 10.20 -35.46 24.50
C SER A 222 11.07 -35.49 25.76
N VAL A 223 11.52 -34.33 26.27
CA VAL A 223 12.43 -34.25 27.44
C VAL A 223 11.64 -34.20 28.75
N SER A 224 10.44 -33.62 28.76
CA SER A 224 9.62 -33.47 29.97
C SER A 224 9.12 -34.84 30.52
N SER A 225 8.59 -35.70 29.66
CA SER A 225 8.05 -37.01 30.05
C SER A 225 9.11 -38.02 30.50
N ALA A 226 10.39 -37.80 30.14
CA ALA A 226 11.50 -38.63 30.59
C ALA A 226 11.94 -38.34 32.05
N GLN A 227 11.70 -37.13 32.56
CA GLN A 227 12.09 -36.74 33.92
C GLN A 227 11.06 -37.23 34.96
N GLU A 228 9.77 -37.21 34.63
CA GLU A 228 8.69 -37.64 35.53
C GLU A 228 8.72 -39.16 35.80
N PHE A 229 9.10 -39.97 34.81
CA PHE A 229 9.17 -41.43 34.94
C PHE A 229 10.35 -41.92 35.79
N GLN A 230 11.43 -41.14 35.89
CA GLN A 230 12.60 -41.49 36.72
C GLN A 230 12.34 -41.23 38.21
N LEU A 231 11.56 -40.20 38.55
CA LEU A 231 11.24 -39.90 39.95
C LEU A 231 10.34 -40.98 40.57
N HIS A 232 9.38 -41.52 39.81
CA HIS A 232 8.46 -42.55 40.32
C HIS A 232 9.16 -43.91 40.56
N LYS A 233 10.25 -44.21 39.84
CA LYS A 233 10.98 -45.47 39.99
C LYS A 233 11.93 -45.48 41.19
N ALA A 234 12.38 -44.32 41.66
CA ALA A 234 13.21 -44.19 42.86
C ALA A 234 12.43 -44.50 44.16
N THR A 235 11.13 -44.19 44.19
CA THR A 235 10.29 -44.37 45.39
C THR A 235 9.93 -45.83 45.69
N LEU A 236 10.02 -46.73 44.70
CA LEU A 236 9.65 -48.16 44.84
C LEU A 236 10.83 -49.09 45.22
N VAL A 237 11.97 -48.54 45.65
CA VAL A 237 13.17 -49.31 46.08
C VAL A 237 13.50 -49.07 47.58
N GLN A 238 12.56 -48.52 48.34
CA GLN A 238 12.70 -48.17 49.77
C GLN A 238 11.56 -48.69 50.66
N GLN A 239 10.84 -49.73 50.21
CA GLN A 239 9.89 -50.51 51.03
C GLN A 239 10.07 -52.01 50.77
#